data_AF-A0A410V044-F1
#
_entry.id   AF-A0A410V044-F1
#
_cell.length_a   1.000
_cell.length_b   1.000
_cell.length_c   1.000
_cell.angle_alpha   90.00
_cell.angle_beta   90.00
_cell.angle_gamma   90.00
#
_symmetry.space_group_name_H-M   'P 1'
#
loop_
_entity.id
_entity.type
_entity.pdbx_description
1 polymer ?
#
loop_
_entity_poly.entity_id
_entity_poly.type
_entity_poly.pdbx_seq_one_letter_code
_entity_poly.pdbx_strand_id
1 'polypeptide(L)' 'MIGAIELLRKKADECERRAKRAIDKSDQAELMDMCAELHWLSGEAARLQSRITLLEASEPFVTDCRVTQTSAPLEARTP' A
#
# COMPACT_ATOMS: atom_id res chain seq x y z
N MET A 1 3.90 -3.04 4.68
CA MET A 1 4.01 -1.62 4.27
C MET A 1 3.54 -0.60 5.32
N ILE A 2 2.74 -0.97 6.32
CA ILE A 2 2.25 -0.07 7.40
C ILE A 2 3.39 0.67 8.13
N GLY A 3 4.55 0.03 8.31
CA GLY A 3 5.68 0.64 9.03
C GLY A 3 6.26 1.92 8.39
N ALA A 4 6.19 2.08 7.06
CA ALA A 4 6.70 3.28 6.39
C ALA A 4 5.79 4.49 6.63
N ILE A 5 4.47 4.31 6.56
CA ILE A 5 3.48 5.37 6.83
C ILE A 5 3.60 5.83 8.29
N GLU A 6 3.72 4.88 9.22
CA GLU A 6 3.87 5.19 10.64
C GLU A 6 5.18 5.92 10.93
N LEU A 7 6.28 5.54 10.27
CA LEU A 7 7.56 6.25 10.38
C LEU A 7 7.46 7.69 9.90
N LEU A 8 6.81 7.94 8.75
CA LEU A 8 6.61 9.29 8.21
C LEU A 8 5.82 10.17 9.20
N ARG A 9 4.74 9.64 9.78
CA ARG A 9 3.93 10.35 10.79
C ARG A 9 4.75 10.66 12.04
N LYS A 10 5.50 9.68 12.57
CA LYS A 10 6.39 9.90 13.74
C LYS A 10 7.44 10.98 13.49
N LYS A 11 7.97 11.07 12.26
CA LYS A 11 8.92 12.11 11.89
C LYS A 11 8.25 13.47 11.74
N ALA A 12 7.03 13.53 11.21
CA ALA A 12 6.25 14.77 11.16
C ALA A 12 6.00 15.31 12.59
N ASP A 13 5.55 14.45 13.50
CA ASP A 13 5.33 14.81 14.91
C ASP A 13 6.62 15.28 15.61
N GLU A 14 7.77 14.70 15.26
CA GLU A 14 9.08 15.16 15.76
C GLU A 14 9.43 16.55 15.22
N CYS A 15 9.24 16.79 13.91
CA CYS A 15 9.46 18.11 13.31
C CYS A 15 8.58 19.17 13.97
N GLU A 16 7.28 18.88 14.17
CA GLU A 16 6.37 19.80 14.85
C GLU A 16 6.80 20.08 16.30
N ARG A 17 7.19 19.04 17.06
CA ARG A 17 7.68 19.20 18.44
C ARG A 17 8.96 20.02 18.51
N ARG A 18 9.88 19.85 17.55
CA ARG A 18 11.11 20.65 17.46
C ARG A 18 10.82 22.09 17.05
N ALA A 19 9.91 22.30 16.09
CA ALA A 19 9.51 23.64 15.65
C ALA A 19 8.94 24.46 16.82
N LYS A 20 8.09 23.84 17.66
CA LYS A 20 7.53 24.47 18.87
C LYS A 20 8.58 24.91 19.90
N ARG A 21 9.81 24.37 19.83
CA ARG A 21 10.92 24.68 20.74
C ARG A 21 12.04 25.48 20.07
N ALA A 22 11.94 25.74 18.76
CA ALA A 22 12.95 26.48 18.02
C ALA A 22 12.94 27.95 18.46
N ILE A 23 14.14 28.48 18.74
CA ILE A 23 14.32 29.90 19.08
C ILE A 23 14.43 30.72 17.78
N ASP A 24 15.10 30.15 16.78
CA ASP A 24 15.25 30.76 15.47
C ASP A 24 13.99 30.54 14.62
N LYS A 25 13.52 31.62 13.98
CA LYS A 25 12.30 31.59 13.17
C LYS A 25 12.49 30.91 11.82
N SER A 26 13.71 30.91 11.28
CA SER A 26 14.04 30.18 10.05
C SER A 26 14.00 28.68 10.31
N ASP A 27 14.64 28.22 11.39
CA ASP A 27 14.60 26.82 11.82
C ASP A 27 13.16 26.36 12.10
N GLN A 28 12.37 27.22 12.76
CA GLN A 28 10.95 26.94 12.99
C GLN A 28 10.18 26.74 11.68
N ALA A 29 10.37 27.63 10.69
CA ALA A 29 9.70 27.53 9.41
C ALA A 29 10.10 26.27 8.65
N GLU A 30 11.40 25.97 8.57
CA GLU A 30 11.92 24.78 7.89
C GLU A 30 11.40 23.48 8.52
N LEU A 31 11.34 23.42 9.86
CA LEU A 31 10.75 22.28 10.58
C LEU A 31 9.26 22.12 10.29
N MET A 32 8.50 23.22 10.17
CA MET A 32 7.08 23.15 9.83
C MET A 32 6.85 22.76 8.37
N ASP A 33 7.70 23.21 7.45
CA ASP A 33 7.65 22.80 6.04
C ASP A 33 7.92 21.30 5.90
N MET A 34 8.97 20.80 6.57
CA MET A 34 9.25 19.36 6.62
C MET A 34 8.10 18.56 7.27
N CYS A 35 7.47 19.09 8.32
CA CYS A 35 6.30 18.47 8.94
C CYS A 35 5.14 18.32 7.94
N ALA A 36 4.84 19.38 7.19
CA ALA A 36 3.80 19.35 6.17
C ALA A 36 4.10 18.34 5.05
N GLU A 37 5.33 18.31 4.56
CA GLU A 37 5.75 17.36 3.52
C GLU A 37 5.64 15.90 3.98
N LEU A 38 6.08 15.60 5.20
CA LEU A 38 5.97 14.26 5.77
C LEU A 38 4.51 13.81 5.96
N HIS A 39 3.62 14.71 6.38
CA HIS A 39 2.20 14.40 6.46
C HIS A 39 1.60 14.13 5.08
N TRP A 40 1.92 14.96 4.08
CA TRP A 40 1.47 14.76 2.70
C TRP A 40 1.92 13.40 2.14
N LEU A 41 3.22 13.07 2.27
CA LEU A 41 3.78 11.79 1.84
C LEU A 41 3.11 10.60 2.56
N SER A 42 2.84 10.74 3.86
CA SER A 42 2.15 9.68 4.62
C SER A 42 0.73 9.43 4.10
N GLY A 43 0.03 10.49 3.67
CA GLY A 43 -1.30 10.41 3.07
C GLY A 43 -1.27 9.73 1.71
N GLU A 44 -0.33 10.13 0.84
CA GLU A 44 -0.16 9.53 -0.48
C GLU A 44 0.23 8.04 -0.40
N ALA A 45 1.11 7.69 0.52
CA ALA A 45 1.48 6.30 0.77
C ALA A 45 0.28 5.48 1.26
N ALA A 46 -0.55 6.03 2.16
CA ALA A 46 -1.77 5.36 2.62
C ALA A 46 -2.79 5.17 1.49
N ARG A 47 -2.97 6.19 0.64
CA ARG A 47 -3.85 6.13 -0.53
C ARG A 47 -3.41 5.03 -1.51
N LEU A 48 -2.10 4.94 -1.79
CA LEU A 48 -1.55 3.92 -2.66
C LEU A 48 -1.71 2.52 -2.06
N GLN A 49 -1.43 2.35 -0.76
CA GLN A 49 -1.62 1.07 -0.07
C GLN A 49 -3.07 0.58 -0.16
N SER A 50 -4.05 1.45 0.06
CA SER A 50 -5.47 1.09 -0.07
C SER A 50 -5.80 0.61 -1.49
N ARG A 51 -5.23 1.27 -2.51
CA ARG A 51 -5.42 0.87 -3.91
C ARG A 51 -4.78 -0.49 -4.22
N ILE A 52 -3.59 -0.76 -3.69
CA ILE A 52 -2.94 -2.08 -3.81
C ILE A 52 -3.82 -3.16 -3.19
N THR A 53 -4.30 -2.95 -1.97
CA THR A 53 -5.15 -3.93 -1.27
C THR A 53 -6.47 -4.20 -2.02
N LEU A 54 -7.07 -3.19 -2.65
CA LEU A 54 -8.24 -3.39 -3.51
C LEU A 54 -7.92 -4.24 -4.75
N LEU A 55 -6.75 -4.03 -5.35
CA LEU A 55 -6.31 -4.81 -6.52
C LEU A 55 -6.03 -6.27 -6.12
N GLU A 56 -5.31 -6.50 -5.03
CA GLU A 56 -5.04 -7.83 -4.47
C GLU A 56 -6.34 -8.59 -4.14
N ALA A 57 -7.36 -7.90 -3.61
CA ALA A 57 -8.66 -8.50 -3.34
C ALA A 57 -9.48 -8.81 -4.61
N SER A 58 -9.16 -8.15 -5.73
CA SER A 58 -9.81 -8.34 -7.02
C SER A 58 -9.12 -9.37 -7.92
N GLU A 59 -7.94 -9.87 -7.53
CA GLU A 59 -7.29 -10.96 -8.24
C GLU A 59 -8.13 -12.24 -8.08
N PRO A 60 -8.67 -12.80 -9.18
CA PRO A 60 -9.36 -14.07 -9.10
C PRO A 60 -8.36 -15.13 -8.65
N PHE A 61 -8.70 -15.84 -7.58
CA PHE A 61 -7.97 -17.03 -7.12
C PHE A 61 -7.99 -18.04 -8.27
N VAL A 62 -6.96 -18.04 -9.12
CA VAL A 62 -6.78 -19.04 -10.16
C VAL A 62 -6.52 -20.35 -9.42
N THR A 63 -7.58 -21.09 -9.19
CA THR A 63 -7.50 -22.47 -8.73
C THR A 63 -7.02 -23.25 -9.95
N ASP A 64 -5.70 -23.30 -10.13
CA ASP A 64 -5.05 -24.28 -10.99
C ASP A 64 -5.41 -25.66 -10.43
N CYS A 65 -6.43 -26.32 -10.98
CA CYS A 65 -6.58 -27.77 -10.89
C CYS A 65 -7.62 -28.32 -11.87
N ARG A 66 -7.05 -28.89 -12.95
CA ARG A 66 -7.55 -30.03 -13.74
C ARG A 66 -8.85 -29.85 -14.53
N VAL A 67 -8.63 -29.46 -15.79
CA VAL A 67 -9.37 -30.02 -16.93
C VAL A 67 -9.28 -31.55 -16.85
N THR A 68 -10.29 -32.22 -16.29
CA THR A 68 -10.55 -33.64 -16.58
C THR A 68 -11.12 -33.73 -17.99
N GLN A 69 -10.24 -33.60 -18.98
CA GLN A 69 -10.48 -34.20 -20.30
C GLN A 69 -10.08 -35.67 -20.18
N THR A 70 -11.04 -36.50 -19.78
CA THR A 70 -11.05 -37.89 -20.21
C THR A 70 -12.36 -38.08 -20.96
N SER A 71 -12.21 -37.96 -22.28
CA SER A 71 -13.15 -38.32 -23.31
C SER A 71 -13.80 -39.68 -23.01
N ALA A 72 -15.13 -39.70 -23.02
CA ALA A 72 -15.89 -40.94 -23.14
C ALA A 72 -15.48 -41.65 -24.44
N PRO A 73 -15.11 -42.94 -24.42
CA PRO A 73 -14.98 -43.67 -25.67
C PRO A 73 -16.39 -43.89 -26.25
N LEU A 74 -16.62 -43.32 -27.44
CA LEU A 74 -17.72 -43.72 -28.31
C LEU A 74 -17.58 -45.23 -28.58
N GLU A 75 -18.44 -46.05 -27.98
CA GLU A 75 -18.68 -47.40 -28.49
C GLU A 75 -19.44 -47.26 -29.81
N ALA A 76 -18.72 -47.44 -30.91
CA ALA A 76 -19.30 -47.64 -32.22
C ALA A 76 -18.59 -48.82 -32.91
N ARG A 77 -19.39 -49.88 -33.11
CA ARG A 77 -19.36 -50.85 -34.23
C ARG A 77 -18.30 -51.97 -34.10
N THR A 78 -18.55 -53.24 -34.45
CA THR A 78 -19.51 -53.98 -35.34
C THR A 78 -19.11 -55.48 -35.26
N PRO A 79 -19.73 -56.47 -35.94
CA PRO A 79 -20.93 -56.48 -36.81
C PRO A 79 -22.11 -57.31 -36.27
#